data_AF-A0A813YKU3-F1
#
_entry.id   AF-A0A813YKU3-F1
#
_cell.length_a   1.000
_cell.length_b   1.000
_cell.length_c   1.000
_cell.angle_alpha   90.00
_cell.angle_beta   90.00
_cell.angle_gamma   90.00
#
_symmetry.space_group_name_H-M   'P 1'
#
loop_
_entity.id
_entity.type
_entity.pdbx_description
1 polymer ?
#
loop_
_entity_poly.entity_id
_entity_poly.type
_entity_poly.pdbx_seq_one_letter_code
_entity_poly.pdbx_strand_id
1 'polypeptide(L)' 'HEDMHTQLRTPTHVGRPPWKLLFAKFKAEHRSTNVFFTGNRITADEIKKHCDEHTFRFQHEPYF' A
#
# COMPACT_ATOMS: atom_id res chain seq x y z
N HIS A 1 20.89 -11.35 1.03
CA HIS A 1 21.70 -10.75 -0.04
C HIS A 1 21.12 -9.37 -0.28
N GLU A 2 21.92 -8.32 -0.15
CA GLU A 2 21.49 -6.93 -0.34
C GLU A 2 21.68 -6.55 -1.81
N ASP A 3 20.77 -5.74 -2.35
CA ASP A 3 20.90 -5.23 -3.71
C ASP A 3 22.15 -4.34 -3.82
N MET A 4 23.05 -4.62 -4.77
CA MET A 4 24.36 -3.96 -4.84
C MET A 4 24.28 -2.46 -5.19
N HIS A 5 23.18 -2.00 -5.80
CA HIS A 5 23.01 -0.61 -6.21
C HIS A 5 22.36 0.24 -5.11
N THR A 6 21.26 -0.27 -4.54
CA THR A 6 20.47 0.43 -3.52
C THR A 6 20.92 0.11 -2.10
N GLN A 7 21.71 -0.96 -1.91
CA GLN A 7 22.15 -1.50 -0.61
C GLN A 7 20.99 -1.93 0.30
N LEU A 8 19.79 -2.13 -0.27
CA LEU A 8 18.61 -2.54 0.49
C LEU A 8 18.44 -4.07 0.47
N ARG A 9 17.96 -4.61 1.58
CA ARG A 9 17.48 -6.01 1.65
C ARG A 9 16.12 -6.20 0.99
N THR A 10 15.31 -5.14 0.96
CA THR A 10 13.97 -5.17 0.38
C THR A 10 14.08 -5.14 -1.14
N PRO A 11 13.45 -6.09 -1.86
CA PRO A 11 13.50 -6.11 -3.32
C PRO A 11 12.74 -4.93 -3.91
N THR A 12 13.33 -4.33 -4.95
CA THR A 12 12.65 -3.33 -5.79
C THR A 12 11.74 -4.05 -6.78
N HIS A 13 10.47 -3.65 -6.83
CA HIS A 13 9.51 -4.18 -7.80
C HIS A 13 9.27 -3.15 -8.91
N VAL A 14 9.27 -3.61 -10.16
CA VAL A 14 9.04 -2.75 -11.33
C VAL A 14 7.55 -2.73 -11.68
N GLY A 15 7.03 -1.54 -11.99
CA GLY A 15 5.65 -1.35 -12.43
C GLY A 15 4.73 -0.81 -11.34
N ARG A 16 3.41 -0.89 -11.58
CA ARG A 16 2.40 -0.46 -10.61
C ARG A 16 2.30 -1.48 -9.46
N PRO A 17 2.11 -1.04 -8.21
CA PRO A 17 1.94 -1.98 -7.11
C PRO A 17 0.67 -2.84 -7.29
N PRO A 18 0.73 -4.15 -6.98
CA PRO A 18 -0.40 -5.06 -7.13
C PRO A 18 -1.38 -4.92 -5.94
N TRP A 19 -2.02 -3.75 -5.81
CA TRP A 19 -2.83 -3.37 -4.65
C TRP A 19 -3.87 -4.42 -4.25
N LYS A 20 -4.59 -4.99 -5.22
CA LYS A 20 -5.58 -6.04 -4.98
C LYS A 20 -5.01 -7.24 -4.21
N LEU A 21 -3.86 -7.76 -4.64
CA LEU A 21 -3.22 -8.92 -3.99
C LEU A 21 -2.68 -8.55 -2.62
N LEU A 22 -2.09 -7.36 -2.50
CA LEU A 22 -1.55 -6.86 -1.23
C LEU A 22 -2.66 -6.72 -0.18
N PHE A 23 -3.76 -6.04 -0.51
CA PHE A 23 -4.88 -5.83 0.41
C PHE A 23 -5.59 -7.13 0.80
N ALA A 24 -5.78 -8.05 -0.15
CA ALA A 24 -6.35 -9.37 0.14
C ALA A 24 -5.49 -10.16 1.13
N LYS A 25 -4.16 -10.11 0.96
CA LYS A 25 -3.21 -10.72 1.89
C LYS A 25 -3.30 -10.10 3.28
N PHE A 26 -3.26 -8.77 3.39
CA PHE A 26 -3.40 -8.08 4.68
C PHE A 26 -4.72 -8.41 5.38
N LYS A 27 -5.81 -8.59 4.63
CA LYS A 27 -7.11 -8.97 5.20
C LYS A 27 -7.11 -10.38 5.78
N ALA A 28 -6.40 -11.30 5.14
CA ALA A 28 -6.27 -12.68 5.63
C ALA A 28 -5.39 -12.74 6.90
N GLU A 29 -4.37 -11.89 6.99
CA GLU A 29 -3.38 -11.92 8.07
C GLU A 29 -3.77 -11.08 9.29
N HIS A 30 -4.63 -10.06 9.12
CA HIS A 30 -4.92 -9.09 10.17
C HIS A 30 -6.42 -8.83 10.35
N ARG A 31 -6.85 -8.78 11.62
CA ARG A 31 -8.25 -8.50 12.01
C ARG A 31 -8.67 -7.06 11.72
N SER A 32 -7.76 -6.11 11.86
CA SER A 32 -8.02 -4.67 11.67
C SER A 32 -6.80 -3.98 11.06
N THR A 33 -7.02 -3.13 10.07
CA THR A 33 -5.94 -2.45 9.33
C THR A 33 -6.27 -0.96 9.14
N ASN A 34 -5.28 -0.10 9.36
CA ASN A 34 -5.31 1.32 9.03
C ASN A 34 -4.34 1.57 7.88
N VAL A 35 -4.79 2.30 6.87
CA VAL A 35 -3.99 2.68 5.70
C VAL A 35 -3.85 4.19 5.69
N PHE A 36 -2.61 4.64 5.74
CA PHE A 36 -2.22 6.05 5.62
C PHE A 36 -1.58 6.25 4.25
N PHE A 37 -2.04 7.25 3.52
CA PHE A 37 -1.55 7.53 2.17
C PHE A 37 -1.24 9.01 2.02
N THR A 38 -0.11 9.33 1.40
CA THR A 38 0.20 10.66 0.89
C THR A 38 0.65 10.58 -0.55
N GLY A 39 0.16 11.48 -1.41
CA GLY A 39 0.49 11.47 -2.83
C GLY A 39 -0.61 12.07 -3.71
N ASN A 40 -0.60 11.69 -4.99
CA ASN A 40 -1.57 12.23 -5.94
C ASN A 40 -2.98 11.69 -5.70
N ARG A 41 -4.00 12.48 -6.08
CA ARG A 41 -5.41 12.16 -5.87
C ARG A 41 -5.88 10.87 -6.55
N ILE A 42 -5.39 10.58 -7.76
CA ILE A 42 -5.81 9.39 -8.52
C ILE A 42 -5.40 8.13 -7.77
N THR A 43 -4.18 8.07 -7.27
CA THR A 43 -3.71 6.96 -6.44
C THR A 43 -4.41 6.93 -5.09
N ALA A 44 -4.70 8.08 -4.47
CA ALA A 44 -5.47 8.12 -3.23
C ALA A 44 -6.86 7.46 -3.41
N ASP A 45 -7.56 7.79 -4.50
CA ASP A 45 -8.88 7.23 -4.81
C ASP A 45 -8.81 5.72 -5.08
N GLU A 46 -7.76 5.25 -5.78
CA GLU A 46 -7.51 3.81 -5.99
C GLU A 46 -7.26 3.06 -4.67
N ILE A 47 -6.39 3.60 -3.81
CA ILE A 47 -6.09 3.01 -2.49
C ILE A 47 -7.33 3.01 -1.60
N LYS A 48 -8.10 4.11 -1.60
CA LYS A 48 -9.34 4.20 -0.82
C LYS A 48 -10.33 3.13 -1.24
N LYS A 49 -10.52 2.91 -2.55
CA LYS A 49 -11.41 1.86 -3.06
C LYS A 49 -11.01 0.49 -2.51
N HIS A 50 -9.73 0.17 -2.50
CA HIS A 50 -9.25 -1.09 -1.92
C HIS A 50 -9.46 -1.17 -0.41
N CYS A 51 -9.34 -0.05 0.32
CA CYS A 51 -9.69 0.01 1.74
C CYS A 51 -11.16 -0.30 1.98
N ASP A 52 -12.05 0.30 1.19
CA ASP A 52 -13.50 0.11 1.30
C ASP A 52 -13.88 -1.36 1.05
N GLU A 53 -13.31 -2.00 0.01
CA GLU A 53 -13.52 -3.42 -0.32
C GLU A 53 -13.13 -4.38 0.82
N HIS A 54 -12.11 -4.03 1.62
CA HIS A 54 -11.57 -4.90 2.69
C HIS A 54 -11.96 -4.44 4.10
N THR A 55 -12.78 -3.38 4.21
CA THR A 55 -13.19 -2.75 5.47
C THR A 55 -12.00 -2.22 6.28
N PHE A 56 -11.00 -1.65 5.61
CA PHE A 56 -9.86 -0.98 6.25
C PHE A 56 -10.18 0.49 6.50
N ARG A 57 -9.60 1.07 7.56
CA ARG A 57 -9.69 2.52 7.80
C ARG A 57 -8.67 3.23 6.92
N PHE A 58 -9.09 4.27 6.21
CA PHE A 58 -8.25 5.05 5.31
C PHE A 58 -8.09 6.49 5.78
N GLN A 59 -6.86 6.99 5.75
CA GLN A 59 -6.53 8.39 6.02
C GLN A 59 -5.61 8.93 4.92
N HIS A 60 -6.05 10.01 4.27
CA HIS A 60 -5.20 10.76 3.35
C HIS A 60 -4.43 11.81 4.15
N GLU A 61 -3.11 11.66 4.21
CA GLU A 61 -2.22 12.54 4.96
C GLU A 61 -1.58 13.58 4.03
N PRO A 62 -1.53 14.86 4.45
CA PRO A 62 -0.81 15.88 3.71
C PRO A 62 0.70 15.61 3.74
N TYR A 63 1.38 16.00 2.66
CA TYR A 63 2.84 16.07 2.65
C TYR A 63 3.25 17.27 3.51
N PHE A 64 3.91 17.04 4.65
CA PHE A 64 4.52 18.09 5.46
C PHE A 64 6.01 18.22 5.12
#